data_AF-A0A8J3Q884-F1
#
_entry.id   AF-A0A8J3Q884-F1
#
_cell.length_a   1.000
_cell.length_b   1.000
_cell.length_c   1.000
_cell.angle_alpha   90.00
_cell.angle_beta   90.00
_cell.angle_gamma   90.00
#
_symmetry.space_group_name_H-M   'P 1'
#
loop_
_entity.id
_entity.type
_entity.pdbx_description
1 polymer ?
#
loop_
_entity_poly.entity_id
_entity_poly.type
_entity_poly.pdbx_seq_one_letter_code
_entity_poly.pdbx_strand_id
1 'polypeptide(L)'
;MQNQSVGRPEKIITVTDEITAFAADLRRLRASAGGLTYRQLAQRTHYSHTTLTDATAGRQLPSLPVLLAFVEACGGDCLAWQRRWETLRGNEPARPTVLPAWPEQPAADGAEPESAGCGVDAATLTARKVSQSDRQLLLGQIELRHSPSRHAVWGRFEGYGTLEHLARTQSVEIQVEIIRYSDAARVTARDPFCFDYHWCNMLILDKSPVRAEAMIFVDDRLIGQGATPAWPN
;
A
#
# COMPACT_ATOMS: atom_id res chain seq x y z
N MET A 1 46.77 23.28 -13.79
CA MET A 1 47.03 22.05 -14.56
C MET A 1 46.56 20.86 -13.73
N GLN A 2 45.33 20.39 -13.92
CA GLN A 2 44.80 19.22 -13.20
C GLN A 2 45.00 17.97 -14.05
N ASN A 3 45.70 17.01 -13.47
CA ASN A 3 46.23 15.81 -14.08
C ASN A 3 45.08 14.85 -14.44
N GLN A 4 44.72 14.76 -15.71
CA GLN A 4 43.76 13.75 -16.19
C GLN A 4 44.44 12.37 -16.12
N SER A 5 44.13 11.62 -15.07
CA SER A 5 44.48 10.20 -15.00
C SER A 5 43.63 9.47 -16.04
N VAL A 6 44.18 9.29 -17.24
CA VAL A 6 43.66 8.35 -18.22
C VAL A 6 43.75 6.97 -17.58
N GLY A 7 42.62 6.49 -17.06
CA GLY A 7 42.51 5.17 -16.46
C GLY A 7 42.91 4.09 -17.47
N ARG A 8 43.43 2.97 -16.95
CA ARG A 8 43.79 1.79 -17.75
C ARG A 8 42.64 1.45 -18.71
N PRO A 9 42.90 1.26 -20.03
CA PRO A 9 41.84 0.99 -21.00
C PRO A 9 41.07 -0.26 -20.57
N GLU A 10 39.75 -0.10 -20.54
CA GLU A 10 38.83 -1.16 -20.14
C GLU A 10 38.85 -2.28 -21.19
N LYS A 11 38.95 -3.54 -20.76
CA LYS A 11 39.00 -4.69 -21.69
C LYS A 11 37.73 -4.73 -22.53
N ILE A 12 37.87 -4.86 -23.86
CA ILE A 12 36.74 -4.95 -24.79
C ILE A 12 35.83 -6.11 -24.38
N ILE A 13 34.53 -5.84 -24.23
CA ILE A 13 33.51 -6.87 -24.08
C ILE A 13 33.06 -7.26 -25.49
N THR A 14 33.28 -8.51 -25.86
CA THR A 14 32.59 -9.11 -27.00
C THR A 14 31.23 -9.56 -26.50
N VAL A 15 30.15 -9.11 -27.14
CA VAL A 15 28.79 -9.50 -26.76
C VAL A 15 28.53 -10.90 -27.32
N THR A 16 28.51 -11.90 -26.44
CA THR A 16 28.33 -13.31 -26.78
C THR A 16 27.12 -13.94 -26.11
N ASP A 17 26.60 -13.30 -25.07
CA ASP A 17 25.44 -13.73 -24.27
C ASP A 17 24.75 -12.50 -23.65
N GLU A 18 23.66 -12.74 -22.92
CA GLU A 18 22.88 -11.66 -22.31
C GLU A 18 23.61 -10.96 -21.15
N ILE A 19 24.52 -11.65 -20.45
CA ILE A 19 25.32 -11.09 -19.34
C ILE A 19 26.37 -10.11 -19.88
N THR A 20 27.06 -10.47 -20.95
CA THR A 20 28.03 -9.61 -21.64
C THR A 20 27.33 -8.41 -22.30
N ALA A 21 26.12 -8.61 -22.86
CA ALA A 21 25.29 -7.51 -23.34
C ALA A 21 24.93 -6.54 -22.20
N PHE A 22 24.44 -7.05 -21.07
CA PHE A 22 24.08 -6.24 -19.89
C PHE A 22 25.27 -5.42 -19.36
N ALA A 23 26.46 -6.03 -19.27
CA ALA A 23 27.66 -5.32 -18.87
C ALA A 23 28.11 -4.25 -19.89
N ALA A 24 27.96 -4.52 -21.18
CA ALA A 24 28.21 -3.51 -22.22
C ALA A 24 27.25 -2.33 -22.10
N ASP A 25 25.99 -2.57 -21.75
CA ASP A 25 24.99 -1.53 -21.53
C ASP A 25 25.34 -0.67 -20.31
N LEU A 26 25.83 -1.27 -19.21
CA LEU A 26 26.27 -0.51 -18.03
C LEU A 26 27.43 0.42 -18.37
N ARG A 27 28.35 -0.02 -19.23
CA ARG A 27 29.44 0.85 -19.71
C ARG A 27 28.92 1.99 -20.58
N ARG A 28 27.89 1.75 -21.40
CA ARG A 28 27.23 2.81 -22.18
C ARG A 28 26.53 3.82 -21.28
N LEU A 29 25.85 3.38 -20.23
CA LEU A 29 25.24 4.26 -19.21
C LEU A 29 26.30 5.15 -18.54
N ARG A 30 27.43 4.57 -18.14
CA ARG A 30 28.55 5.32 -17.57
C ARG A 30 29.14 6.34 -18.54
N ALA A 31 29.24 5.98 -19.82
CA ALA A 31 29.70 6.89 -20.86
C ALA A 31 28.72 8.06 -21.08
N SER A 32 27.41 7.80 -21.11
CA SER A 32 26.39 8.85 -21.22
C SER A 32 26.34 9.78 -20.01
N ALA A 33 26.74 9.30 -18.83
CA ALA A 33 26.86 10.09 -17.61
C ALA A 33 28.09 11.01 -17.55
N GLY A 34 28.71 11.32 -18.70
CA GLY A 34 29.92 12.14 -18.79
C GLY A 34 31.22 11.36 -18.55
N GLY A 35 31.19 10.03 -18.69
CA GLY A 35 32.40 9.20 -18.66
C GLY A 35 33.05 9.10 -17.28
N LEU A 36 32.25 9.05 -16.20
CA LEU A 36 32.74 8.92 -14.82
C LEU A 36 33.75 7.77 -14.71
N THR A 37 34.88 8.05 -14.04
CA THR A 37 35.87 7.01 -13.71
C THR A 37 35.35 6.12 -12.58
N TYR A 38 35.82 4.88 -12.51
CA TYR A 38 35.44 3.96 -11.41
C TYR A 38 35.81 4.50 -10.02
N ARG A 39 36.84 5.36 -9.91
CA ARG A 39 37.20 6.03 -8.66
C ARG A 39 36.20 7.14 -8.28
N GLN A 40 35.70 7.90 -9.25
CA GLN A 40 34.65 8.89 -9.01
C GLN A 40 33.32 8.21 -8.66
N LEU A 41 32.99 7.09 -9.31
CA LEU A 41 31.83 6.28 -8.93
C LEU A 41 31.98 5.72 -7.51
N ALA A 42 33.17 5.27 -7.11
CA ALA A 42 33.43 4.81 -5.74
C ALA A 42 33.33 5.93 -4.68
N GLN A 43 33.45 7.21 -5.06
CA GLN A 43 33.19 8.34 -4.15
C GLN A 43 31.70 8.67 -4.04
N ARG A 44 30.93 8.38 -5.10
CA ARG A 44 29.48 8.62 -5.16
C ARG A 44 28.65 7.45 -4.66
N THR A 45 29.27 6.29 -4.48
CA THR A 45 28.64 5.06 -4.02
C THR A 45 29.37 4.57 -2.78
N HIS A 46 28.72 3.72 -1.98
CA HIS A 46 29.37 3.08 -0.83
C HIS A 46 30.17 1.82 -1.23
N TYR A 47 30.57 1.69 -2.51
CA TYR A 47 31.26 0.52 -3.05
C TYR A 47 32.66 0.86 -3.58
N SER A 48 33.59 -0.08 -3.43
CA SER A 48 34.97 0.09 -3.89
C SER A 48 35.08 0.15 -5.41
N HIS A 49 36.09 0.85 -5.93
CA HIS A 49 36.31 0.93 -7.38
C HIS A 49 36.54 -0.44 -8.03
N THR A 50 37.12 -1.40 -7.30
CA THR A 50 37.31 -2.79 -7.76
C THR A 50 35.98 -3.52 -7.89
N THR A 51 35.07 -3.37 -6.92
CA THR A 51 33.68 -3.90 -6.99
C THR A 51 32.93 -3.34 -8.19
N LEU A 52 33.04 -2.03 -8.46
CA LEU A 52 32.35 -1.38 -9.57
C LEU A 52 32.95 -1.76 -10.94
N THR A 53 34.26 -2.00 -11.00
CA THR A 53 34.93 -2.51 -12.21
C THR A 53 34.53 -3.96 -12.50
N ASP A 54 34.38 -4.77 -11.44
CA ASP A 54 33.93 -6.16 -11.57
C ASP A 54 32.47 -6.25 -12.03
N ALA A 55 31.60 -5.38 -11.51
CA ALA A 55 30.19 -5.27 -11.88
C ALA A 55 29.95 -4.99 -13.37
N THR A 56 30.90 -4.33 -14.05
CA THR A 56 30.83 -3.98 -15.48
C THR A 56 31.76 -4.85 -16.33
N ALA A 57 32.34 -5.91 -15.78
CA ALA A 57 33.30 -6.76 -16.48
C ALA A 57 32.65 -7.78 -17.44
N GLY A 58 31.36 -8.08 -17.25
CA GLY A 58 30.62 -9.04 -18.09
C GLY A 58 30.96 -10.50 -17.84
N ARG A 59 31.56 -10.84 -16.69
CA ARG A 59 31.83 -12.23 -16.30
C ARG A 59 30.65 -12.90 -15.61
N GLN A 60 29.83 -12.11 -14.92
CA GLN A 60 28.67 -12.53 -14.13
C GLN A 60 27.82 -11.30 -13.83
N LEU A 61 26.54 -11.50 -13.50
CA LEU A 61 25.67 -10.41 -13.10
C LEU A 61 26.16 -9.78 -11.78
N PRO A 62 26.18 -8.44 -11.65
CA PRO A 62 26.47 -7.80 -10.38
C PRO A 62 25.42 -8.16 -9.33
N SER A 63 25.71 -7.96 -8.04
CA SER A 63 24.64 -7.99 -7.04
C SER A 63 23.68 -6.81 -7.25
N LEU A 64 22.39 -6.99 -6.93
CA LEU A 64 21.39 -5.94 -7.12
C LEU A 64 21.76 -4.62 -6.40
N PRO A 65 22.25 -4.62 -5.15
CA PRO A 65 22.67 -3.37 -4.50
C PRO A 65 23.80 -2.63 -5.23
N VAL A 66 24.79 -3.36 -5.78
CA VAL A 66 25.90 -2.78 -6.54
C VAL A 66 25.40 -2.20 -7.86
N LEU A 67 24.48 -2.89 -8.54
CA LEU A 67 23.85 -2.41 -9.77
C LEU A 67 23.12 -1.09 -9.54
N LEU A 68 22.22 -1.05 -8.54
CA LEU A 68 21.40 0.13 -8.28
C LEU A 68 22.24 1.34 -7.92
N ALA A 69 23.24 1.17 -7.05
CA ALA A 69 24.17 2.25 -6.71
C ALA A 69 24.96 2.75 -7.94
N PHE A 70 25.36 1.86 -8.84
CA PHE A 70 26.05 2.23 -10.08
C PHE A 70 25.14 3.03 -11.02
N VAL A 71 23.90 2.56 -11.21
CA VAL A 71 22.90 3.19 -12.09
C VAL A 71 22.50 4.56 -11.56
N GLU A 72 22.24 4.67 -10.26
CA GLU A 72 21.92 5.91 -9.57
C GLU A 72 23.06 6.94 -9.70
N ALA A 73 24.31 6.52 -9.45
CA ALA A 73 25.48 7.40 -9.59
C ALA A 73 25.72 7.87 -11.04
N CYS A 74 25.21 7.14 -12.02
CA CYS A 74 25.21 7.48 -13.44
C CYS A 74 23.93 8.20 -13.90
N GLY A 75 22.95 8.42 -13.02
CA GLY A 75 21.67 9.07 -13.35
C GLY A 75 20.73 8.23 -14.23
N GLY A 76 20.87 6.91 -14.23
CA GLY A 76 19.96 6.00 -14.94
C GLY A 76 18.69 5.67 -14.15
N ASP A 77 17.72 5.05 -14.82
CA ASP A 77 16.48 4.58 -14.18
C ASP A 77 16.71 3.27 -13.42
N CYS A 78 16.82 3.37 -12.10
CA CYS A 78 17.01 2.23 -11.20
C CYS A 78 15.96 1.13 -11.37
N LEU A 79 14.69 1.48 -11.61
CA LEU A 79 13.60 0.49 -11.76
C LEU A 79 13.71 -0.28 -13.08
N ALA A 80 14.02 0.42 -14.18
CA ALA A 80 14.22 -0.24 -15.47
C ALA A 80 15.41 -1.20 -15.43
N TRP A 81 16.51 -0.79 -14.79
CA TRP A 81 17.71 -1.61 -14.64
C TRP A 81 17.50 -2.81 -13.70
N GLN A 82 16.76 -2.63 -12.61
CA GLN A 82 16.36 -3.73 -11.72
C GLN A 82 15.58 -4.80 -12.46
N ARG A 83 14.53 -4.41 -13.21
CA ARG A 83 13.70 -5.37 -13.96
C ARG A 83 14.52 -6.18 -14.96
N ARG A 84 15.39 -5.52 -15.72
CA ARG A 84 16.31 -6.20 -16.65
C ARG A 84 17.22 -7.20 -15.93
N TRP A 85 17.75 -6.81 -14.76
CA TRP A 85 18.61 -7.68 -13.96
C TRP A 85 17.86 -8.90 -13.40
N GLU A 86 16.62 -8.71 -12.95
CA GLU A 86 15.74 -9.78 -12.46
C GLU A 86 15.48 -10.79 -13.58
N THR A 87 15.06 -10.32 -14.77
CA THR A 87 14.85 -11.18 -15.95
C THR A 87 16.09 -12.03 -16.27
N LEU A 88 17.29 -11.42 -16.29
CA LEU A 88 18.53 -12.14 -16.60
C LEU A 88 18.96 -13.13 -15.51
N ARG A 89 18.59 -12.89 -14.26
CA ARG A 89 18.86 -13.82 -13.15
C ARG A 89 17.98 -15.08 -13.22
N GLY A 90 17.00 -15.12 -14.14
CA GLY A 90 15.95 -16.14 -14.16
C GLY A 90 14.88 -15.91 -13.10
N ASN A 91 14.92 -14.76 -12.41
CA ASN A 91 13.80 -14.24 -11.65
C ASN A 91 13.04 -13.33 -12.60
N GLU A 92 12.25 -13.87 -13.55
CA GLU A 92 11.18 -13.04 -14.10
C GLU A 92 10.50 -12.34 -12.92
N PRO A 93 10.30 -11.00 -12.93
CA PRO A 93 9.45 -10.39 -11.93
C PRO A 93 8.16 -11.17 -12.05
N ALA A 94 7.86 -12.00 -11.04
CA ALA A 94 6.70 -12.86 -11.09
C ALA A 94 5.58 -11.92 -11.49
N ARG A 95 4.99 -12.13 -12.69
CA ARG A 95 3.68 -11.55 -13.02
C ARG A 95 2.91 -11.75 -11.74
N PRO A 96 2.50 -10.66 -11.04
CA PRO A 96 2.16 -10.70 -9.63
C PRO A 96 1.34 -11.96 -9.47
N THR A 97 1.95 -12.96 -8.84
CA THR A 97 1.24 -14.20 -8.61
C THR A 97 0.19 -13.71 -7.67
N VAL A 98 -0.99 -13.47 -8.21
CA VAL A 98 -2.21 -13.45 -7.45
C VAL A 98 -2.14 -14.81 -6.81
N LEU A 99 -1.60 -14.86 -5.59
CA LEU A 99 -1.97 -15.89 -4.63
C LEU A 99 -3.47 -16.02 -4.85
N PRO A 100 -4.00 -17.22 -5.14
CA PRO A 100 -5.43 -17.34 -5.38
C PRO A 100 -6.08 -16.50 -4.30
N ALA A 101 -6.84 -15.47 -4.72
CA ALA A 101 -7.53 -14.58 -3.80
C ALA A 101 -8.07 -15.52 -2.74
N TRP A 102 -7.69 -15.32 -1.45
CA TRP A 102 -8.18 -16.18 -0.39
C TRP A 102 -9.64 -16.47 -0.71
N PRO A 103 -10.02 -17.75 -0.89
CA PRO A 103 -11.24 -18.09 -1.60
C PRO A 103 -12.33 -17.21 -1.04
N GLU A 104 -12.93 -16.39 -1.92
CA GLU A 104 -13.85 -15.35 -1.48
C GLU A 104 -14.81 -15.95 -0.48
N GLN A 105 -14.85 -15.36 0.72
CA GLN A 105 -15.70 -15.89 1.75
C GLN A 105 -17.16 -15.74 1.26
N PRO A 106 -18.02 -16.74 1.52
CA PRO A 106 -19.41 -16.63 1.15
C PRO A 106 -20.02 -15.38 1.81
N ALA A 107 -20.82 -14.64 1.05
CA ALA A 107 -21.54 -13.52 1.60
C ALA A 107 -22.58 -14.03 2.59
N ALA A 108 -22.36 -13.78 3.87
CA ALA A 108 -23.22 -14.19 4.98
C ALA A 108 -23.19 -13.13 6.08
N ASP A 109 -24.17 -13.20 6.99
CA ASP A 109 -24.17 -12.37 8.19
C ASP A 109 -22.90 -12.61 9.00
N GLY A 110 -22.25 -11.52 9.43
CA GLY A 110 -21.02 -11.55 10.20
C GLY A 110 -19.75 -11.78 9.36
N ALA A 111 -19.85 -11.91 8.04
CA ALA A 111 -18.67 -11.95 7.17
C ALA A 111 -18.02 -10.57 7.02
N GLU A 112 -16.71 -10.53 6.81
CA GLU A 112 -16.01 -9.28 6.53
C GLU A 112 -16.29 -8.81 5.09
N PRO A 113 -16.66 -7.53 4.86
CA PRO A 113 -17.09 -7.06 3.55
C PRO A 113 -16.05 -7.25 2.44
N GLU A 114 -14.77 -6.97 2.71
CA GLU A 114 -13.70 -7.08 1.72
C GLU A 114 -13.40 -8.54 1.38
N SER A 115 -13.28 -9.40 2.40
CA SER A 115 -13.08 -10.84 2.25
C SER A 115 -14.23 -11.53 1.50
N ALA A 116 -15.44 -10.96 1.56
CA ALA A 116 -16.61 -11.43 0.82
C ALA A 116 -16.77 -10.79 -0.57
N GLY A 117 -15.81 -9.98 -1.02
CA GLY A 117 -15.82 -9.35 -2.34
C GLY A 117 -16.81 -8.19 -2.50
N CYS A 118 -17.36 -7.66 -1.39
CA CYS A 118 -18.35 -6.58 -1.44
C CYS A 118 -17.76 -5.21 -1.81
N GLY A 119 -16.43 -5.06 -1.74
CA GLY A 119 -15.76 -3.79 -2.05
C GLY A 119 -15.85 -3.34 -3.52
N VAL A 120 -16.11 -4.27 -4.45
CA VAL A 120 -16.07 -4.02 -5.91
C VAL A 120 -17.16 -3.07 -6.38
N ASP A 121 -18.36 -3.16 -5.80
CA ASP A 121 -19.54 -2.38 -6.17
C ASP A 121 -20.16 -1.65 -4.96
N ALA A 122 -19.39 -1.50 -3.89
CA ALA A 122 -19.85 -0.89 -2.65
C ALA A 122 -20.27 0.58 -2.84
N ALA A 123 -21.51 0.89 -2.46
CA ALA A 123 -22.07 2.23 -2.48
C ALA A 123 -22.53 2.67 -1.09
N THR A 124 -22.48 3.97 -0.81
CA THR A 124 -23.03 4.55 0.43
C THR A 124 -24.51 4.85 0.24
N LEU A 125 -25.38 4.21 1.02
CA LEU A 125 -26.84 4.43 1.02
C LEU A 125 -27.22 5.71 1.78
N THR A 126 -26.63 5.90 2.96
CA THR A 126 -26.87 7.07 3.79
C THR A 126 -25.67 7.30 4.72
N ALA A 127 -25.50 8.54 5.18
CA ALA A 127 -24.41 8.93 6.06
C ALA A 127 -24.88 9.95 7.10
N ARG A 128 -24.25 9.94 8.27
CA ARG A 128 -24.53 10.87 9.37
C ARG A 128 -23.24 11.29 10.07
N LYS A 129 -23.14 12.59 10.32
CA LYS A 129 -22.06 13.15 11.14
C LYS A 129 -22.16 12.65 12.57
N VAL A 130 -21.01 12.32 13.14
CA VAL A 130 -20.82 11.94 14.54
C VAL A 130 -20.17 13.12 15.24
N SER A 131 -20.78 13.60 16.32
CA SER A 131 -20.28 14.74 17.08
C SER A 131 -20.16 14.43 18.55
N GLN A 132 -19.25 15.13 19.22
CA GLN A 132 -19.13 15.12 20.68
C GLN A 132 -20.36 15.81 21.29
N SER A 133 -21.05 15.14 22.23
CA SER A 133 -22.35 15.60 22.73
C SER A 133 -22.29 16.92 23.52
N ASP A 134 -21.16 17.20 24.17
CA ASP A 134 -20.96 18.37 25.04
C ASP A 134 -20.47 19.62 24.29
N ARG A 135 -19.79 19.45 23.15
CA ARG A 135 -19.08 20.53 22.44
C ARG A 135 -19.53 20.74 21.00
N GLN A 136 -20.46 19.94 20.49
CA GLN A 136 -20.83 19.88 19.06
C GLN A 136 -19.63 19.73 18.12
N LEU A 137 -18.50 19.23 18.64
CA LEU A 137 -17.30 19.02 17.86
C LEU A 137 -17.54 17.84 16.92
N LEU A 138 -17.45 18.05 15.61
CA LEU A 138 -17.54 16.96 14.64
C LEU A 138 -16.32 16.07 14.80
N LEU A 139 -16.52 14.77 14.99
CA LEU A 139 -15.46 13.78 15.18
C LEU A 139 -15.31 12.88 13.95
N GLY A 140 -16.36 12.75 13.15
CA GLY A 140 -16.34 11.94 11.94
C GLY A 140 -17.73 11.80 11.34
N GLN A 141 -17.90 10.76 10.54
CA GLN A 141 -19.19 10.36 10.00
C GLN A 141 -19.33 8.84 9.97
N ILE A 142 -20.54 8.36 10.23
CA ILE A 142 -20.95 6.98 10.01
C ILE A 142 -21.70 6.89 8.69
N GLU A 143 -21.38 5.86 7.90
CA GLU A 143 -21.99 5.53 6.63
C GLU A 143 -22.62 4.14 6.69
N LEU A 144 -23.79 4.01 6.07
CA LEU A 144 -24.37 2.73 5.73
C LEU A 144 -23.94 2.37 4.30
N ARG A 145 -23.09 1.36 4.16
CA ARG A 145 -22.52 0.88 2.90
C ARG A 145 -23.27 -0.37 2.43
N HIS A 146 -23.40 -0.55 1.12
CA HIS A 146 -24.09 -1.70 0.53
C HIS A 146 -23.43 -2.16 -0.77
N SER A 147 -23.41 -3.48 -1.00
CA SER A 147 -23.03 -4.12 -2.26
C SER A 147 -24.27 -4.71 -2.94
N PRO A 148 -24.72 -4.15 -4.09
CA PRO A 148 -25.84 -4.67 -4.85
C PRO A 148 -25.67 -6.12 -5.33
N SER A 149 -24.49 -6.49 -5.80
CA SER A 149 -24.22 -7.84 -6.32
C SER A 149 -24.22 -8.92 -5.23
N ARG A 150 -23.86 -8.56 -4.00
CA ARG A 150 -23.82 -9.48 -2.85
C ARG A 150 -25.04 -9.38 -1.94
N HIS A 151 -25.93 -8.42 -2.20
CA HIS A 151 -27.06 -8.07 -1.33
C HIS A 151 -26.62 -7.92 0.13
N ALA A 152 -25.51 -7.22 0.36
CA ALA A 152 -24.88 -7.11 1.68
C ALA A 152 -24.74 -5.66 2.12
N VAL A 153 -24.86 -5.40 3.42
CA VAL A 153 -24.81 -4.06 4.03
C VAL A 153 -23.89 -4.05 5.26
N TRP A 154 -23.17 -2.96 5.48
CA TRP A 154 -22.30 -2.78 6.66
C TRP A 154 -22.17 -1.32 7.05
N GLY A 155 -21.75 -1.07 8.29
CA GLY A 155 -21.39 0.26 8.77
C GLY A 155 -19.93 0.58 8.44
N ARG A 156 -19.66 1.82 8.01
CA ARG A 156 -18.30 2.36 7.85
C ARG A 156 -18.19 3.72 8.51
N PHE A 157 -17.22 3.89 9.40
CA PHE A 157 -16.89 5.16 10.03
C PHE A 157 -15.64 5.78 9.39
N GLU A 158 -15.71 7.08 9.16
CA GLU A 158 -14.60 7.93 8.74
C GLU A 158 -14.34 8.98 9.83
N GLY A 159 -13.13 8.99 10.37
CA GLY A 159 -12.68 10.00 11.31
C GLY A 159 -12.36 11.32 10.61
N TYR A 160 -12.65 12.45 11.26
CA TYR A 160 -12.21 13.78 10.81
C TYR A 160 -10.94 14.22 11.56
N GLY A 161 -10.26 15.24 11.05
CA GLY A 161 -8.98 15.71 11.61
C GLY A 161 -9.02 16.12 13.09
N THR A 162 -10.20 16.49 13.62
CA THR A 162 -10.45 16.73 15.05
C THR A 162 -10.26 15.47 15.90
N LEU A 163 -10.75 14.32 15.42
CA LEU A 163 -10.57 13.03 16.05
C LEU A 163 -9.13 12.54 15.90
N GLU A 164 -8.51 12.75 14.74
CA GLU A 164 -7.09 12.44 14.53
C GLU A 164 -6.19 13.20 15.51
N HIS A 165 -6.50 14.48 15.77
CA HIS A 165 -5.75 15.26 16.75
C HIS A 165 -5.86 14.68 18.16
N LEU A 166 -7.06 14.22 18.54
CA LEU A 166 -7.33 13.58 19.82
C LEU A 166 -6.55 12.25 19.98
N ALA A 167 -6.53 11.45 18.90
CA ALA A 167 -5.84 10.17 18.86
C ALA A 167 -4.30 10.26 18.92
N ARG A 168 -3.72 11.46 18.76
CA ARG A 168 -2.27 11.67 18.93
C ARG A 168 -1.83 11.67 20.38
N THR A 169 -2.73 11.94 21.32
CA THR A 169 -2.41 12.13 22.74
C THR A 169 -3.21 11.23 23.67
N GLN A 170 -4.32 10.66 23.20
CA GLN A 170 -5.20 9.81 23.99
C GLN A 170 -5.50 8.50 23.28
N SER A 171 -5.89 7.47 24.04
CA SER A 171 -6.36 6.22 23.45
C SER A 171 -7.78 6.42 22.94
N VAL A 172 -7.96 6.24 21.63
CA VAL A 172 -9.25 6.40 20.96
C VAL A 172 -9.66 5.03 20.41
N GLU A 173 -10.87 4.60 20.73
CA GLU A 173 -11.48 3.40 20.14
C GLU A 173 -12.76 3.77 19.42
N ILE A 174 -12.98 3.14 18.28
CA ILE A 174 -14.19 3.31 17.47
C ILE A 174 -14.97 2.02 17.54
N GLN A 175 -16.22 2.11 17.96
CA GLN A 175 -17.18 1.03 17.81
C GLN A 175 -18.11 1.35 16.65
N VAL A 176 -18.15 0.48 15.65
CA VAL A 176 -19.11 0.51 14.55
C VAL A 176 -20.04 -0.68 14.70
N GLU A 177 -21.34 -0.44 14.57
CA GLU A 177 -22.33 -1.51 14.53
C GLU A 177 -23.37 -1.32 13.44
N ILE A 178 -23.91 -2.44 12.99
CA ILE A 178 -25.06 -2.49 12.09
C ILE A 178 -26.17 -3.35 12.71
N ILE A 179 -27.41 -2.91 12.54
CA ILE A 179 -28.61 -3.55 13.10
C ILE A 179 -29.62 -3.77 11.98
N ARG A 180 -30.09 -5.02 11.83
CA ARG A 180 -31.24 -5.40 10.99
C ARG A 180 -32.46 -5.66 11.87
N TYR A 181 -33.60 -5.06 11.51
CA TYR A 181 -34.74 -4.98 12.42
C TYR A 181 -35.66 -6.23 12.40
N SER A 182 -35.60 -7.08 11.36
CA SER A 182 -36.43 -8.29 11.25
C SER A 182 -36.19 -9.27 12.39
N ASP A 183 -34.93 -9.49 12.71
CA ASP A 183 -34.45 -10.54 13.60
C ASP A 183 -33.55 -10.01 14.71
N ALA A 184 -33.44 -8.68 14.81
CA ALA A 184 -32.53 -7.99 15.71
C ALA A 184 -31.06 -8.43 15.53
N ALA A 185 -30.68 -8.92 14.34
CA ALA A 185 -29.29 -9.24 14.05
C ALA A 185 -28.44 -7.97 14.23
N ARG A 186 -27.38 -8.11 15.02
CA ARG A 186 -26.43 -7.04 15.31
C ARG A 186 -25.02 -7.55 15.12
N VAL A 187 -24.25 -6.78 14.37
CA VAL A 187 -22.83 -7.00 14.17
C VAL A 187 -22.09 -5.77 14.63
N THR A 188 -21.12 -5.97 15.52
CA THR A 188 -20.37 -4.90 16.18
C THR A 188 -18.87 -5.18 16.03
N ALA A 189 -18.11 -4.16 15.64
CA ALA A 189 -16.66 -4.14 15.68
C ALA A 189 -16.23 -2.97 16.58
N ARG A 190 -15.28 -3.20 17.48
CA ARG A 190 -14.71 -2.15 18.36
C ARG A 190 -13.22 -2.31 18.34
N ASP A 191 -12.54 -1.31 17.78
CA ASP A 191 -11.11 -1.37 17.51
C ASP A 191 -10.43 -0.03 17.80
N PRO A 192 -9.12 -0.04 18.11
CA PRO A 192 -8.35 1.19 18.26
C PRO A 192 -8.36 2.02 16.97
N PHE A 193 -8.52 3.34 17.09
CA PHE A 193 -8.51 4.23 15.93
C PHE A 193 -7.12 4.29 15.29
N CYS A 194 -7.00 3.70 14.09
CA CYS A 194 -5.75 3.57 13.35
C CYS A 194 -5.51 4.63 12.26
N PHE A 195 -6.20 5.78 12.32
CA PHE A 195 -6.12 6.85 11.31
C PHE A 195 -6.58 6.43 9.90
N ASP A 196 -7.47 5.44 9.82
CA ASP A 196 -8.11 4.97 8.58
C ASP A 196 -9.61 4.76 8.83
N TYR A 197 -10.33 4.24 7.84
CA TYR A 197 -11.71 3.82 7.97
C TYR A 197 -11.85 2.66 8.96
N HIS A 198 -12.97 2.69 9.68
CA HIS A 198 -13.39 1.60 10.56
C HIS A 198 -14.68 1.02 10.01
N TRP A 199 -14.85 -0.29 10.02
CA TRP A 199 -16.10 -0.91 9.60
C TRP A 199 -16.44 -2.10 10.48
N CYS A 200 -17.72 -2.43 10.54
CA CYS A 200 -18.17 -3.69 11.09
C CYS A 200 -18.31 -4.75 10.00
N ASN A 201 -18.42 -6.01 10.43
CA ASN A 201 -18.79 -7.09 9.53
C ASN A 201 -20.22 -6.90 8.98
N MET A 202 -20.50 -7.48 7.82
CA MET A 202 -21.72 -7.22 7.06
C MET A 202 -22.92 -8.06 7.52
N LEU A 203 -24.10 -7.61 7.13
CA LEU A 203 -25.35 -8.37 7.14
C LEU A 203 -25.86 -8.52 5.71
N ILE A 204 -26.54 -9.63 5.42
CA ILE A 204 -27.30 -9.79 4.19
C ILE A 204 -28.58 -8.95 4.28
N LEU A 205 -28.89 -8.21 3.22
CA LEU A 205 -30.13 -7.45 3.16
C LEU A 205 -31.32 -8.37 2.94
N ASP A 206 -32.34 -8.17 3.77
CA ASP A 206 -33.70 -8.64 3.56
C ASP A 206 -34.62 -7.42 3.40
N LYS A 207 -35.94 -7.61 3.43
CA LYS A 207 -36.90 -6.50 3.28
C LYS A 207 -36.99 -5.57 4.49
N SER A 208 -36.19 -5.80 5.53
CA SER A 208 -36.30 -5.11 6.79
C SER A 208 -35.40 -3.88 6.82
N PRO A 209 -35.79 -2.84 7.57
CA PRO A 209 -34.94 -1.70 7.74
C PRO A 209 -33.61 -2.08 8.39
N VAL A 210 -32.55 -1.42 7.96
CA VAL A 210 -31.20 -1.55 8.52
C VAL A 210 -30.65 -0.18 8.88
N ARG A 211 -29.80 -0.11 9.91
CA ARG A 211 -29.08 1.14 10.24
C ARG A 211 -27.67 0.84 10.73
N ALA A 212 -26.76 1.79 10.50
CA ALA A 212 -25.42 1.78 11.05
C ALA A 212 -25.29 2.81 12.17
N GLU A 213 -24.48 2.51 13.18
CA GLU A 213 -24.22 3.34 14.34
C GLU A 213 -22.73 3.33 14.66
N ALA A 214 -22.20 4.51 15.02
CA ALA A 214 -20.83 4.67 15.48
C ALA A 214 -20.80 5.29 16.87
N MET A 215 -19.91 4.78 17.71
CA MET A 215 -19.61 5.28 19.05
C MET A 215 -18.10 5.47 19.17
N ILE A 216 -17.69 6.60 19.75
CA ILE A 216 -16.29 7.00 19.89
C ILE A 216 -15.96 7.05 21.36
N PHE A 217 -14.97 6.26 21.76
CA PHE A 217 -14.50 6.16 23.13
C PHE A 217 -13.11 6.78 23.25
N VAL A 218 -12.89 7.52 24.33
CA VAL A 218 -11.59 8.05 24.71
C VAL A 218 -11.29 7.63 26.12
N ASP A 219 -10.20 6.89 26.30
CA ASP A 219 -9.82 6.30 27.59
C ASP A 219 -11.03 5.57 28.23
N ASP A 220 -11.68 4.70 27.43
CA ASP A 220 -12.91 3.95 27.74
C ASP A 220 -14.19 4.77 27.98
N ARG A 221 -14.14 6.11 27.89
CA ARG A 221 -15.31 6.96 28.06
C ARG A 221 -15.94 7.30 26.70
N LEU A 222 -17.24 7.04 26.56
CA LEU A 222 -18.00 7.47 25.38
C LEU A 222 -18.02 9.00 25.30
N ILE A 223 -17.51 9.56 24.21
CA ILE A 223 -17.48 11.02 23.98
C ILE A 223 -18.39 11.46 22.83
N GLY A 224 -18.68 10.57 21.87
CA GLY A 224 -19.50 10.90 20.72
C GLY A 224 -20.19 9.67 20.16
N GLN A 225 -21.39 9.88 19.62
CA GLN A 225 -22.18 8.83 18.99
C GLN A 225 -23.01 9.40 17.84
N GLY A 226 -23.29 8.56 16.84
CA GLY A 226 -24.18 8.92 15.74
C GLY A 226 -24.70 7.68 15.03
N ALA A 227 -25.96 7.73 14.61
CA ALA A 227 -26.62 6.65 13.88
C ALA A 227 -27.20 7.17 12.57
N THR A 228 -27.14 6.36 11.52
CA THR A 228 -27.85 6.63 10.27
C THR A 228 -29.36 6.52 10.50
N PRO A 229 -30.19 7.19 9.68
CA PRO A 229 -31.60 6.82 9.58
C PRO A 229 -31.72 5.33 9.25
N ALA A 230 -32.82 4.72 9.68
CA ALA A 230 -33.15 3.37 9.23
C ALA A 230 -33.44 3.42 7.72
N TRP A 231 -32.67 2.67 6.94
CA TRP A 231 -32.83 2.58 5.50
C TRP A 231 -33.84 1.48 5.17
N PRO A 232 -34.95 1.79 4.49
CA PRO A 232 -35.86 0.77 3.97
C PRO A 232 -35.24 0.10 2.73
N ASN A 233 -35.15 -1.23 2.74
CA ASN A 233 -34.71 -2.00 1.55
C ASN A 233 -35.84 -2.16 0.54
#